data_AF-A0A821UDQ2-F1
#
_entry.id   AF-A0A821UDQ2-F1
#
_cell.length_a   1.000
_cell.length_b   1.000
_cell.length_c   1.000
_cell.angle_alpha   90.00
_cell.angle_beta   90.00
_cell.angle_gamma   90.00
#
_symmetry.space_group_name_H-M   'P 1'
#
loop_
_entity.id
_entity.type
_entity.pdbx_description
1 polymer ?
#
loop_
_entity_poly.entity_id
_entity_poly.type
_entity_poly.pdbx_seq_one_letter_code
_entity_poly.pdbx_strand_id
1 'polypeptide(L)' 'TNISKTGKDNDENHDEDNEPSMSYKPIVHLLPVEVKTGEEDEDILFCERAKLYRFDSSTNEMKERGIGE' A
#
# COMPACT_ATOMS: atom_id res chain seq x y z
N THR A 1 11.87 54.92 38.97
CA THR A 1 11.39 53.94 39.98
C THR A 1 11.36 52.58 39.33
N ASN A 2 12.09 51.62 39.89
CA ASN A 2 12.12 50.22 39.45
C ASN A 2 10.84 49.50 39.89
N ILE A 3 10.22 48.69 39.03
CA ILE A 3 9.30 47.61 39.46
C ILE A 3 9.52 46.35 38.57
N SER A 4 10.25 45.41 39.16
CA SER A 4 10.16 43.93 39.20
C SER A 4 9.47 43.10 38.11
N LYS A 5 10.19 42.04 37.65
CA LYS A 5 9.68 40.80 37.03
C LYS A 5 8.95 39.90 38.03
N THR A 6 7.88 39.21 37.60
CA THR A 6 7.46 37.82 37.92
C THR A 6 6.31 37.46 36.97
N GLY A 7 6.36 36.47 36.06
CA GLY A 7 6.33 35.01 36.24
C GLY A 7 5.09 34.50 35.46
N LYS A 8 5.24 33.94 34.26
CA LYS A 8 5.29 32.50 33.93
C LYS A 8 3.96 31.77 34.17
N ASP A 9 3.10 31.72 33.14
CA ASP A 9 2.08 30.69 33.00
C ASP A 9 2.32 29.98 31.67
N ASN A 10 2.86 28.77 31.79
CA ASN A 10 3.06 27.81 30.70
C ASN A 10 1.68 27.31 30.26
N ASP A 11 1.43 27.37 28.95
CA ASP A 11 0.29 26.74 28.30
C ASP A 11 0.46 25.21 28.36
N GLU A 12 0.02 24.62 29.47
CA GLU A 12 -0.08 23.18 29.67
C GLU A 12 -1.33 22.65 28.94
N ASN A 13 -1.19 22.45 27.63
CA ASN A 13 -2.13 21.66 26.83
C ASN A 13 -1.37 20.92 25.74
N HIS A 14 -0.94 19.69 25.99
CA HIS A 14 -0.97 18.56 25.03
C HIS A 14 -0.28 17.32 25.63
N ASP A 15 -0.94 16.67 26.57
CA ASP A 15 -0.72 15.25 26.84
C ASP A 15 -1.98 14.52 26.35
N GLU A 16 -2.05 14.14 25.07
CA GLU A 16 -3.01 13.10 24.63
C GLU A 16 -2.73 12.39 23.30
N ASP A 17 -1.65 12.66 22.55
CA ASP A 17 -1.42 11.98 21.24
C ASP A 17 0.08 11.75 20.90
N ASN A 18 0.86 11.19 21.84
CA ASN A 18 2.20 10.69 21.49
C ASN A 18 2.16 9.20 21.17
N GLU A 19 1.45 8.82 20.10
CA GLU A 19 1.74 7.55 19.44
C GLU A 19 3.20 7.59 18.97
N PRO A 20 4.05 6.63 19.34
CA PRO A 20 5.42 6.59 18.84
C PRO A 20 5.38 6.41 17.32
N SER A 21 5.52 7.51 16.58
CA SER A 21 5.57 7.48 15.12
C SER A 21 6.85 6.77 14.68
N MET A 22 6.73 5.47 14.41
CA MET A 22 7.82 4.65 13.94
C MET A 22 8.11 4.98 12.47
N SER A 23 9.12 5.83 12.25
CA SER A 23 9.55 6.23 10.91
C SER A 23 10.59 5.25 10.36
N TYR A 24 10.29 4.65 9.21
CA TYR A 24 11.20 3.78 8.49
C TYR A 24 11.85 4.53 7.32
N LYS A 25 13.17 4.44 7.21
CA LYS A 25 13.88 4.89 6.00
C LYS A 25 13.70 3.84 4.90
N PRO A 26 13.31 4.24 3.68
CA PRO A 26 13.21 3.30 2.56
C PRO A 26 14.60 2.71 2.27
N ILE A 27 14.65 1.38 2.12
CA ILE A 27 15.90 0.66 1.80
C ILE A 27 16.24 0.83 0.31
N VAL A 28 15.23 1.00 -0.54
CA VAL A 28 15.38 1.12 -2.00
C VAL A 28 14.49 2.22 -2.54
N HIS A 29 14.98 2.90 -3.58
CA HIS A 29 14.20 3.85 -4.37
C HIS A 29 13.96 3.24 -5.74
N LEU A 30 12.69 2.99 -6.07
CA LEU A 30 12.31 2.47 -7.38
C LEU A 30 12.30 3.63 -8.38
N LEU A 31 13.06 3.49 -9.47
CA LEU A 31 13.02 4.43 -10.58
C LEU A 31 11.77 4.18 -11.43
N PRO A 32 11.20 5.22 -12.07
CA PRO A 32 10.14 5.02 -13.05
C PRO A 32 10.60 4.10 -14.17
N VAL A 33 9.75 3.17 -14.55
CA VAL A 33 9.97 2.25 -15.67
C VAL A 33 8.73 2.22 -16.53
N GLU A 34 8.92 2.07 -17.85
CA GLU A 34 7.83 1.81 -18.77
C GLU A 34 7.25 0.42 -18.48
N VAL A 35 5.94 0.35 -18.23
CA VAL A 35 5.23 -0.91 -17.99
C VAL A 35 4.57 -1.32 -19.29
N LYS A 36 4.87 -2.54 -19.76
CA LYS A 36 4.27 -3.15 -20.95
C LYS A 36 3.52 -4.40 -20.53
N THR A 37 2.33 -4.60 -21.07
CA THR A 37 1.53 -5.81 -20.88
C THR A 37 2.00 -6.91 -21.82
N GLY A 38 2.53 -6.54 -22.99
CA GLY A 38 2.88 -7.46 -24.07
C GLY A 38 1.72 -7.76 -25.01
N GLU A 39 0.59 -7.08 -24.85
CA GLU A 39 -0.65 -7.24 -25.63
C GLU A 39 -1.01 -5.97 -26.43
N GLU A 40 -0.10 -4.98 -26.51
CA GLU A 40 -0.39 -3.64 -27.04
C GLU A 40 -0.75 -3.63 -28.55
N ASP A 41 -0.32 -4.65 -29.29
CA ASP A 41 -0.52 -4.80 -30.73
C ASP A 41 -1.66 -5.80 -31.08
N GLU A 42 -2.49 -6.18 -30.10
CA GLU A 42 -3.57 -7.17 -30.25
C GLU A 42 -4.97 -6.56 -30.20
N ASP A 43 -5.93 -7.19 -30.90
CA ASP A 43 -7.35 -6.82 -30.86
C ASP A 43 -8.12 -7.68 -29.85
N ILE A 44 -8.79 -7.04 -28.89
CA ILE A 44 -9.64 -7.74 -27.91
C ILE A 44 -10.96 -8.16 -28.56
N LEU A 45 -11.12 -9.46 -28.83
CA LEU A 45 -12.36 -10.03 -29.34
C LEU A 45 -13.36 -10.41 -28.24
N PHE A 46 -12.86 -10.73 -27.04
CA PHE A 46 -13.65 -11.12 -25.87
C PHE A 46 -12.84 -10.86 -24.60
N CYS A 47 -13.47 -10.29 -23.58
CA CYS A 47 -12.88 -9.99 -22.27
C CYS A 47 -14.00 -9.95 -21.23
N GLU A 48 -14.01 -10.91 -20.30
CA GLU A 48 -15.07 -11.03 -19.30
C GLU A 48 -14.53 -11.73 -18.04
N ARG A 49 -15.01 -11.27 -16.87
CA ARG A 49 -14.54 -11.81 -15.60
C ARG A 49 -14.90 -13.30 -15.44
N ALA A 50 -13.90 -14.13 -15.20
CA ALA A 50 -14.05 -15.57 -15.01
C ALA A 50 -13.19 -16.11 -13.87
N LYS A 51 -13.54 -17.33 -13.43
CA LYS A 51 -12.72 -18.14 -12.53
C LYS A 51 -12.09 -19.28 -13.32
N LEU A 52 -10.76 -19.33 -13.32
CA LEU A 52 -9.98 -20.38 -13.98
C LEU A 52 -9.68 -21.52 -13.02
N TYR A 53 -9.92 -22.75 -13.47
CA TYR A 53 -9.54 -23.97 -12.75
C TYR A 53 -8.47 -24.74 -13.53
N ARG A 54 -7.54 -25.36 -12.80
CA ARG A 54 -6.53 -26.28 -13.33
C ARG A 54 -6.75 -27.66 -12.76
N PHE A 55 -6.84 -28.66 -13.62
CA PHE A 55 -6.90 -30.06 -13.20
C PHE A 55 -5.54 -30.55 -12.71
N ASP A 56 -5.51 -31.17 -11.53
CA ASP A 56 -4.34 -31.86 -10.98
C ASP A 56 -4.52 -33.37 -11.16
N SER A 57 -3.74 -33.95 -12.08
CA SER A 57 -3.80 -35.37 -12.40
C SER A 57 -3.26 -36.27 -11.29
N SER A 58 -2.45 -35.74 -10.36
CA SER A 58 -1.89 -36.53 -9.26
C SER A 58 -2.93 -36.83 -8.18
N THR A 59 -3.86 -35.91 -7.97
CA THR A 59 -4.93 -36.00 -6.97
C THR A 59 -6.31 -36.16 -7.58
N ASN A 60 -6.42 -36.13 -8.91
CA ASN A 60 -7.66 -36.25 -9.67
C ASN A 60 -8.71 -35.19 -9.27
N GLU A 61 -8.28 -33.93 -9.14
CA GLU A 61 -9.12 -32.84 -8.67
C GLU A 61 -8.95 -31.54 -9.48
N MET A 62 -9.98 -30.70 -9.50
CA MET A 62 -9.91 -29.35 -10.07
C MET A 62 -9.46 -28.37 -8.99
N LYS A 63 -8.34 -27.68 -9.20
CA LYS A 63 -7.80 -26.63 -8.32
C LYS A 63 -8.10 -25.26 -8.88
N GLU A 64 -8.51 -24.33 -8.02
CA GLU A 64 -8.64 -22.92 -8.42
C GLU A 64 -7.26 -22.37 -8.81
N ARG A 65 -7.20 -21.67 -9.95
CA ARG A 65 -5.98 -21.05 -10.48
C ARG A 65 -5.98 -19.55 -10.26
N GLY A 66 -7.12 -18.90 -10.43
CA GLY A 66 -7.26 -17.46 -10.27
C GLY A 66 -8.63 -16.97 -10.74
N ILE A 67 -8.91 -15.72 -10.40
CA ILE A 67 -10.10 -14.99 -10.86
C ILE A 67 -9.61 -13.69 -11.49
N GLY A 68 -9.98 -13.47 -12.75
CA GLY A 68 -9.51 -12.36 -13.56
C GLY A 68 -10.50 -12.06 -14.66
N GLU A 69 -10.12 -11.15 -15.55
CA GLU A 69 -10.78 -10.85 -16.82
C GLU A 69 -10.20 -11.73 -17.95
#